data_AF-A0A3D1S8F0-F1
#
_entry.id   AF-A0A3D1S8F0-F1
#
_cell.length_a   1.000
_cell.length_b   1.000
_cell.length_c   1.000
_cell.angle_alpha   90.00
_cell.angle_beta   90.00
_cell.angle_gamma   90.00
#
_symmetry.space_group_name_H-M   'P 1'
#
loop_
_entity.id
_entity.type
_entity.pdbx_description
1 polymer ?
#
loop_
_entity_poly.entity_id
_entity_poly.type
_entity_poly.pdbx_seq_one_letter_code
_entity_poly.pdbx_strand_id
1 'polypeptide(L)'
;MNTLLVRNFKSFFVESRFISLVVSITVIALRFLMFLKKGLPDFPANNTGFIWPYIEPVFLENPLLSFLASTFCVFIISYLLSELNVRYGVIRMRTAMPFYVPLILFSVHPFFLRMTPDFPGLIFVLWSLFPLLASYQYHHSHRFAYQFSALIAIAGIFQIHALLFVPLWLIGLSAMGRINFRSFIASIFGIILVFWIAFVFYVFGDNISGFIEPFKGLAEIYNFTRTPGFSVPQWGFIGTMLLFLFFIITAD
;
A
#
# COMPACT_ATOMS: atom_id res chain seq x y z
N MET A 1 -48.46 5.67 7.46
CA MET A 1 -47.25 5.78 6.62
C MET A 1 -46.12 4.99 7.30
N ASN A 2 -45.72 3.85 6.73
CA ASN A 2 -44.89 2.85 7.41
C ASN A 2 -43.53 3.41 7.86
N THR A 3 -43.37 3.61 9.17
CA THR A 3 -42.15 4.12 9.81
C THR A 3 -40.92 3.26 9.54
N LEU A 4 -41.11 1.94 9.34
CA LEU A 4 -40.07 1.01 8.88
C LEU A 4 -39.58 1.30 7.46
N LEU A 5 -40.48 1.71 6.56
CA LEU A 5 -40.17 1.98 5.16
C LEU A 5 -39.36 3.28 5.04
N VAL A 6 -39.70 4.30 5.84
CA VAL A 6 -38.95 5.57 5.94
C VAL A 6 -37.58 5.36 6.59
N ARG A 7 -37.48 4.52 7.63
CA ARG A 7 -36.20 4.19 8.27
C ARG A 7 -35.27 3.43 7.32
N ASN A 8 -35.79 2.45 6.60
CA ASN A 8 -35.04 1.76 5.56
C ASN A 8 -34.65 2.72 4.44
N PHE A 9 -35.55 3.57 3.91
CA PHE A 9 -35.16 4.56 2.89
C PHE A 9 -34.03 5.47 3.36
N LYS A 10 -34.07 5.94 4.61
CA LYS A 10 -33.02 6.79 5.17
C LYS A 10 -31.68 6.04 5.30
N SER A 11 -31.65 4.81 5.81
CA SER A 11 -30.39 4.04 5.88
C SER A 11 -29.90 3.55 4.51
N PHE A 12 -30.80 3.23 3.58
CA PHE A 12 -30.45 2.70 2.26
C PHE A 12 -29.94 3.79 1.31
N PHE A 13 -30.58 4.98 1.30
CA PHE A 13 -30.22 6.08 0.39
C PHE A 13 -29.33 7.14 1.05
N VAL A 14 -29.56 7.50 2.33
CA VAL A 14 -28.85 8.63 2.97
C VAL A 14 -27.50 8.21 3.55
N GLU A 15 -27.29 6.92 3.90
CA GLU A 15 -25.98 6.44 4.41
C GLU A 15 -25.06 5.85 3.33
N SER A 16 -25.41 5.93 2.03
CA SER A 16 -24.63 5.39 0.89
C SER A 16 -24.24 3.90 0.97
N ARG A 17 -24.73 3.13 1.96
CA ARG A 17 -24.40 1.71 2.16
C ARG A 17 -24.82 0.84 0.97
N PHE A 18 -25.95 1.15 0.34
CA PHE A 18 -26.43 0.43 -0.84
C PHE A 18 -25.50 0.64 -2.04
N ILE A 19 -25.03 1.88 -2.26
CA ILE A 19 -24.08 2.21 -3.33
C ILE A 19 -22.79 1.39 -3.15
N SER A 20 -22.33 1.23 -1.91
CA SER A 20 -21.14 0.44 -1.60
C SER A 20 -21.27 -1.03 -1.97
N LEU A 21 -22.42 -1.64 -1.70
CA LEU A 21 -22.72 -3.02 -2.11
C LEU A 21 -22.79 -3.14 -3.64
N VAL A 22 -23.50 -2.22 -4.31
CA VAL A 22 -23.63 -2.23 -5.78
C VAL A 22 -22.27 -2.10 -6.45
N VAL A 23 -21.42 -1.17 -6.00
CA VAL A 23 -20.05 -0.99 -6.53
C VAL A 23 -19.23 -2.25 -6.30
N SER A 24 -19.29 -2.84 -5.10
CA SER A 24 -18.54 -4.07 -4.78
C SER A 24 -18.93 -5.24 -5.69
N ILE A 25 -20.23 -5.47 -5.88
CA ILE A 25 -20.74 -6.53 -6.76
C ILE A 25 -20.33 -6.27 -8.21
N THR A 26 -20.45 -5.02 -8.66
CA THR A 26 -20.06 -4.62 -10.02
C THR A 26 -18.57 -4.85 -10.27
N VAL A 27 -17.72 -4.51 -9.30
CA VAL A 27 -16.27 -4.73 -9.37
C VAL A 27 -15.91 -6.21 -9.40
N ILE A 28 -16.56 -7.03 -8.57
CA ILE A 28 -16.36 -8.49 -8.58
C ILE A 28 -16.75 -9.06 -9.95
N ALA A 29 -17.92 -8.69 -10.47
CA ALA A 29 -18.38 -9.13 -11.78
C ALA A 29 -17.42 -8.69 -12.90
N LEU A 30 -16.95 -7.44 -12.86
CA LEU A 30 -16.00 -6.89 -13.83
C LEU A 30 -14.65 -7.63 -13.79
N ARG A 31 -14.07 -7.83 -12.61
CA ARG A 31 -12.82 -8.59 -12.43
C ARG A 31 -12.97 -10.03 -12.91
N PHE A 32 -14.09 -10.67 -12.60
CA PHE A 32 -14.39 -12.04 -13.04
C PHE A 32 -14.53 -12.12 -14.57
N LEU A 33 -15.24 -11.18 -15.20
CA LEU A 33 -15.36 -11.10 -16.66
C LEU A 33 -13.99 -10.86 -17.33
N MET A 34 -13.14 -10.01 -16.75
CA MET A 34 -11.78 -9.80 -17.26
C MET A 34 -10.92 -11.07 -17.14
N PHE A 35 -11.01 -11.77 -16.01
CA PHE A 35 -10.33 -13.06 -15.81
C PHE A 35 -10.77 -14.08 -16.86
N LEU A 36 -12.07 -14.21 -17.13
CA LEU A 36 -12.59 -15.13 -18.16
C LEU A 36 -12.14 -14.76 -19.58
N LYS A 37 -12.03 -13.46 -19.90
CA LYS A 37 -11.68 -13.02 -21.26
C LYS A 37 -10.19 -12.99 -21.56
N LYS A 38 -9.36 -12.59 -20.60
CA LYS A 38 -7.94 -12.29 -20.83
C LYS A 38 -6.99 -13.22 -20.06
N GLY A 39 -7.50 -13.99 -19.10
CA GLY A 39 -6.67 -14.81 -18.20
C GLY A 39 -5.81 -13.96 -17.26
N LEU A 40 -4.90 -14.63 -16.55
CA LEU A 40 -3.87 -13.94 -15.78
C LEU A 40 -2.77 -13.45 -16.72
N PRO A 41 -2.31 -12.20 -16.58
CA PRO A 41 -1.21 -11.73 -17.37
C PRO A 41 0.13 -12.22 -16.82
N ASP A 42 1.00 -12.67 -17.72
CA ASP A 42 2.35 -13.11 -17.40
C ASP A 42 3.32 -11.92 -17.45
N PHE A 43 3.59 -11.35 -16.28
CA PHE A 43 4.66 -10.38 -16.09
C PHE A 43 5.73 -10.95 -15.17
N PRO A 44 7.02 -10.66 -15.40
CA PRO A 44 8.06 -10.97 -14.42
C PRO A 44 7.81 -10.12 -13.18
N ALA A 45 7.46 -10.76 -12.06
CA ALA A 45 7.49 -10.08 -10.77
C ALA A 45 8.96 -9.90 -10.41
N ASN A 46 9.43 -8.66 -10.29
CA ASN A 46 10.80 -8.43 -9.81
C ASN A 46 10.91 -9.00 -8.40
N ASN A 47 11.86 -9.91 -8.20
CA ASN A 47 12.02 -10.67 -6.96
C ASN A 47 12.72 -9.84 -5.88
N THR A 48 12.10 -8.73 -5.49
CA THR A 48 12.66 -7.75 -4.55
C THR A 48 12.10 -7.90 -3.13
N GLY A 49 11.44 -9.03 -2.88
CA GLY A 49 10.92 -9.44 -1.58
C GLY A 49 11.70 -10.61 -0.99
N PHE A 50 11.73 -10.71 0.33
CA PHE A 50 12.37 -11.82 1.04
C PHE A 50 11.47 -13.06 1.01
N ILE A 51 10.18 -12.89 1.31
CA ILE A 51 9.26 -14.02 1.44
C ILE A 51 8.60 -14.38 0.11
N TRP A 52 8.43 -13.40 -0.79
CA TRP A 52 7.73 -13.58 -2.06
C TRP A 52 8.22 -14.77 -2.91
N PRO A 53 9.54 -15.03 -3.09
CA PRO A 53 10.00 -16.16 -3.89
C PRO A 53 9.51 -17.53 -3.39
N TYR A 54 9.21 -17.66 -2.09
CA TYR A 54 8.68 -18.89 -1.52
C TYR A 54 7.17 -19.05 -1.73
N ILE A 55 6.43 -17.95 -1.91
CA ILE A 55 4.96 -17.96 -2.06
C ILE A 55 4.55 -17.91 -3.54
N GLU A 56 5.33 -17.25 -4.39
CA GLU A 56 5.04 -17.09 -5.81
C GLU A 56 4.69 -18.41 -6.55
N PRO A 57 5.42 -19.53 -6.36
CA PRO A 57 5.09 -20.79 -7.05
C PRO A 57 3.66 -21.26 -6.79
N VAL A 58 3.14 -21.09 -5.57
CA VAL A 58 1.78 -21.50 -5.19
C VAL A 58 0.72 -20.73 -5.98
N PHE A 59 0.99 -19.45 -6.27
CA PHE A 59 0.08 -18.60 -7.04
C PHE A 59 0.22 -18.80 -8.55
N LEU A 60 1.39 -19.23 -9.03
CA LEU A 60 1.61 -19.60 -10.43
C LEU A 60 0.93 -20.92 -10.78
N GLU A 61 1.01 -21.92 -9.90
CA GLU A 61 0.37 -23.23 -10.09
C GLU A 61 -1.17 -23.12 -10.10
N ASN A 62 -1.73 -22.18 -9.33
CA ASN A 62 -3.18 -22.03 -9.17
C ASN A 62 -3.67 -20.63 -9.59
N PRO A 63 -4.03 -20.42 -10.88
CA PRO A 63 -4.52 -19.14 -11.39
C PRO A 63 -5.75 -18.59 -10.65
N LEU A 64 -6.66 -19.49 -10.26
CA LEU A 64 -7.86 -19.11 -9.51
C LEU A 64 -7.50 -18.56 -8.12
N LEU A 65 -6.51 -19.16 -7.45
CA LEU A 65 -6.06 -18.72 -6.13
C LEU A 65 -5.43 -17.33 -6.21
N SER A 66 -4.59 -17.09 -7.22
CA SER A 66 -3.98 -15.79 -7.48
C SER A 66 -5.02 -14.70 -7.73
N PHE A 67 -6.05 -15.01 -8.52
CA PHE A 67 -7.19 -14.10 -8.77
C PHE A 67 -8.01 -13.81 -7.51
N LEU A 68 -8.34 -14.83 -6.72
CA LEU A 68 -9.12 -14.66 -5.49
C LEU A 68 -8.32 -13.87 -4.44
N ALA A 69 -7.03 -14.17 -4.28
CA ALA A 69 -6.14 -13.48 -3.36
C ALA A 69 -5.98 -12.00 -3.75
N SER A 70 -5.73 -11.69 -5.03
CA SER A 70 -5.61 -10.30 -5.49
C SER A 70 -6.90 -9.51 -5.27
N THR A 71 -8.05 -10.13 -5.59
CA THR A 71 -9.36 -9.52 -5.39
C THR A 71 -9.59 -9.24 -3.91
N PHE A 72 -9.31 -10.21 -3.03
CA PHE A 72 -9.43 -10.03 -1.59
C PHE A 72 -8.53 -8.92 -1.05
N CYS A 73 -7.28 -8.83 -1.52
CA CYS A 73 -6.36 -7.75 -1.14
C CYS A 73 -6.87 -6.37 -1.57
N VAL A 74 -7.44 -6.22 -2.76
CA VAL A 74 -8.03 -4.95 -3.22
C VAL A 74 -9.19 -4.52 -2.32
N PHE A 75 -10.02 -5.46 -1.85
CA PHE A 75 -11.07 -5.17 -0.87
C PHE A 75 -10.48 -4.73 0.47
N ILE A 76 -9.43 -5.40 0.97
CA ILE A 76 -8.74 -4.99 2.20
C ILE A 76 -8.17 -3.58 2.07
N ILE A 77 -7.48 -3.27 0.97
CA ILE A 77 -6.89 -1.94 0.71
C ILE A 77 -7.99 -0.86 0.76
N SER A 78 -9.10 -1.12 0.07
CA SER A 78 -10.23 -0.19 -0.01
C SER A 78 -10.91 -0.01 1.34
N TYR A 79 -11.06 -1.10 2.10
CA TYR A 79 -11.57 -1.07 3.46
C TYR A 79 -10.66 -0.27 4.40
N LEU A 80 -9.35 -0.51 4.37
CA LEU A 80 -8.38 0.22 5.20
C LEU A 80 -8.40 1.73 4.92
N LEU A 81 -8.46 2.13 3.64
CA LEU A 81 -8.58 3.54 3.25
C LEU A 81 -9.91 4.16 3.74
N SER A 82 -11.00 3.42 3.65
CA SER A 82 -12.29 3.85 4.22
C SER A 82 -12.21 4.01 5.73
N GLU A 83 -11.61 3.06 6.43
CA GLU A 83 -11.50 3.08 7.90
C GLU A 83 -10.57 4.19 8.38
N LEU A 84 -9.46 4.46 7.66
CA LEU A 84 -8.61 5.62 7.90
C LEU A 84 -9.40 6.93 7.80
N ASN A 85 -10.24 7.05 6.76
CA ASN A 85 -11.07 8.22 6.58
C ASN A 85 -12.11 8.38 7.69
N VAL A 86 -12.80 7.31 8.07
CA VAL A 86 -13.84 7.33 9.11
C VAL A 86 -13.26 7.63 10.49
N ARG A 87 -12.12 7.02 10.85
CA ARG A 87 -11.52 7.16 12.19
C ARG A 87 -10.83 8.51 12.39
N TYR A 88 -10.10 9.00 11.39
CA TYR A 88 -9.27 10.20 11.53
C TYR A 88 -9.83 11.42 10.81
N GLY A 89 -10.95 11.28 10.09
CA GLY A 89 -11.61 12.40 9.41
C GLY A 89 -10.75 13.08 8.36
N VAL A 90 -9.91 12.30 7.65
CA VAL A 90 -8.95 12.79 6.64
C VAL A 90 -9.67 13.66 5.62
N ILE A 91 -10.81 13.18 5.10
CA ILE A 91 -11.75 13.96 4.30
C ILE A 91 -12.85 14.47 5.23
N ARG A 92 -12.95 15.80 5.37
CA ARG A 92 -13.91 16.45 6.28
C ARG A 92 -15.38 16.23 5.89
N MET A 93 -15.67 15.81 4.66
CA MET A 93 -17.02 15.48 4.19
C MET A 93 -17.34 14.00 4.40
N ARG A 94 -18.60 13.71 4.79
CA ARG A 94 -19.12 12.33 4.84
C ARG A 94 -19.21 11.76 3.42
N THR A 95 -18.15 11.09 2.99
CA THR A 95 -18.12 10.40 1.69
C THR A 95 -17.59 8.98 1.86
N ALA A 96 -18.17 8.05 1.10
CA ALA A 96 -17.66 6.69 0.95
C ALA A 96 -16.64 6.56 -0.20
N MET A 97 -16.18 7.70 -0.74
CA MET A 97 -15.24 7.74 -1.87
C MET A 97 -13.92 7.00 -1.60
N PRO A 98 -13.31 7.07 -0.39
CA PRO A 98 -12.08 6.31 -0.09
C PRO A 98 -12.22 4.80 -0.20
N PHE A 99 -13.45 4.27 -0.19
CA PHE A 99 -13.73 2.87 -0.47
C PHE A 99 -13.87 2.60 -1.97
N TYR A 100 -14.60 3.45 -2.71
CA TYR A 100 -14.91 3.21 -4.12
C TYR A 100 -13.73 3.43 -5.08
N VAL A 101 -12.95 4.48 -4.84
CA VAL A 101 -11.84 4.88 -5.72
C VAL A 101 -10.80 3.77 -5.87
N PRO A 102 -10.21 3.23 -4.78
CA PRO A 102 -9.25 2.12 -4.91
C PRO A 102 -9.89 0.87 -5.52
N LEU A 103 -11.12 0.51 -5.12
CA LEU A 103 -11.83 -0.64 -5.69
C LEU A 103 -11.93 -0.58 -7.21
N ILE A 104 -12.34 0.57 -7.75
CA ILE A 104 -12.50 0.77 -9.19
C ILE A 104 -11.12 0.82 -9.86
N LEU A 105 -10.20 1.62 -9.34
CA LEU A 105 -8.89 1.84 -9.95
C LEU A 105 -8.09 0.54 -10.11
N PHE A 106 -8.06 -0.29 -9.06
CA PHE A 106 -7.39 -1.61 -9.11
C PHE A 106 -8.16 -2.65 -9.91
N SER A 107 -9.35 -2.34 -10.42
CA SER A 107 -10.19 -3.28 -11.18
C SER A 107 -10.36 -2.90 -12.64
N VAL A 108 -9.97 -1.68 -13.04
CA VAL A 108 -10.06 -1.22 -14.44
C VAL A 108 -9.06 -1.95 -15.35
N HIS A 109 -7.93 -2.41 -14.82
CA HIS A 109 -6.85 -2.98 -15.64
C HIS A 109 -6.52 -4.44 -15.26
N PRO A 110 -6.35 -5.34 -16.24
CA PRO A 110 -6.08 -6.78 -16.01
C PRO A 110 -4.76 -7.06 -15.29
N PHE A 111 -3.83 -6.09 -15.27
CA PHE A 111 -2.57 -6.18 -14.52
C PHE A 111 -2.79 -6.51 -13.04
N PHE A 112 -3.83 -5.97 -12.44
CA PHE A 112 -4.13 -6.14 -11.02
C PHE A 112 -4.89 -7.43 -10.69
N LEU A 113 -5.10 -8.32 -11.67
CA LEU A 113 -5.74 -9.62 -11.45
C LEU A 113 -4.77 -10.65 -10.88
N ARG A 114 -3.48 -10.56 -11.20
CA ARG A 114 -2.45 -11.45 -10.64
C ARG A 114 -2.03 -10.96 -9.26
N MET A 115 -1.85 -11.89 -8.33
CA MET A 115 -1.28 -11.60 -7.03
C MET A 115 0.22 -11.26 -7.18
N THR A 116 0.63 -10.12 -6.62
CA THR A 116 2.00 -9.58 -6.63
C THR A 116 2.44 -9.25 -5.20
N PRO A 117 3.75 -9.11 -4.92
CA PRO A 117 4.24 -8.75 -3.58
C PRO A 117 3.80 -7.34 -3.14
N ASP A 118 3.42 -6.51 -4.10
CA ASP A 118 2.99 -5.13 -3.85
C ASP A 118 1.68 -5.06 -3.07
N PHE A 119 0.78 -6.04 -3.23
CA PHE A 119 -0.50 -6.06 -2.48
C PHE A 119 -0.30 -6.18 -0.96
N PRO A 120 0.37 -7.22 -0.43
CA PRO A 120 0.62 -7.32 1.01
C PRO A 120 1.51 -6.16 1.50
N GLY A 121 2.51 -5.75 0.71
CA GLY A 121 3.33 -4.57 1.02
C GLY A 121 2.49 -3.31 1.22
N LEU A 122 1.60 -3.00 0.28
CA LEU A 122 0.70 -1.85 0.35
C LEU A 122 -0.27 -1.94 1.54
N ILE A 123 -0.79 -3.12 1.86
CA ILE A 123 -1.66 -3.33 3.04
C ILE A 123 -0.92 -2.93 4.32
N PHE A 124 0.32 -3.38 4.51
CA PHE A 124 1.11 -3.03 5.69
C PHE A 124 1.52 -1.54 5.73
N VAL A 125 1.82 -0.95 4.57
CA VAL A 125 2.06 0.50 4.46
C VAL A 125 0.81 1.29 4.83
N LEU A 126 -0.37 0.93 4.33
CA LEU A 126 -1.62 1.60 4.71
C LEU A 126 -1.94 1.39 6.19
N TRP A 127 -1.65 0.19 6.73
CA TRP A 127 -1.85 -0.07 8.14
C TRP A 127 -0.93 0.78 9.02
N SER A 128 0.28 1.09 8.57
CA SER A 128 1.21 1.95 9.31
C SER A 128 0.74 3.41 9.42
N LEU A 129 -0.22 3.86 8.60
CA LEU A 129 -0.86 5.16 8.77
C LEU A 129 -1.70 5.26 10.05
N PHE A 130 -2.26 4.15 10.53
CA PHE A 130 -3.08 4.15 11.75
C PHE A 130 -2.30 4.61 12.98
N PRO A 131 -1.13 4.01 13.33
CA PRO A 131 -0.33 4.50 14.45
C PRO A 131 0.26 5.89 14.18
N LEU A 132 0.59 6.25 12.93
CA LEU A 132 1.04 7.60 12.59
C LEU A 132 -0.02 8.64 12.93
N LEU A 133 -1.24 8.48 12.41
CA LEU A 133 -2.34 9.41 12.67
C LEU A 133 -2.83 9.35 14.12
N ALA A 134 -2.75 8.19 14.78
CA ALA A 134 -3.03 8.08 16.20
C ALA A 134 -2.06 8.92 17.06
N SER A 135 -0.80 9.08 16.63
CA SER A 135 0.18 9.90 17.35
C SER A 135 -0.21 11.38 17.44
N TYR A 136 -1.08 11.85 16.56
CA TYR A 136 -1.67 13.19 16.65
C TYR A 136 -2.54 13.33 17.91
N GLN A 137 -3.37 12.31 18.18
CA GLN A 137 -4.36 12.33 19.27
C GLN A 137 -3.74 11.99 20.64
N TYR A 138 -2.69 11.16 20.69
CA TYR A 138 -2.13 10.64 21.94
C TYR A 138 -0.70 11.13 22.21
N HIS A 139 -0.34 11.36 23.48
CA HIS A 139 0.96 11.91 23.88
C HIS A 139 2.17 10.94 23.76
N HIS A 140 1.97 9.68 23.36
CA HIS A 140 3.03 8.65 23.37
C HIS A 140 3.73 8.45 22.02
N SER A 141 4.44 9.48 21.56
CA SER A 141 5.12 9.49 20.24
C SER A 141 6.07 8.31 19.99
N HIS A 142 6.85 7.87 20.99
CA HIS A 142 7.85 6.81 20.81
C HIS A 142 7.24 5.45 20.47
N ARG A 143 6.10 5.10 21.09
CA ARG A 143 5.41 3.84 20.85
C ARG A 143 4.83 3.79 19.44
N PHE A 144 4.22 4.89 18.99
CA PHE A 144 3.69 4.98 17.63
C PHE A 144 4.81 4.95 16.58
N ALA A 145 5.95 5.58 16.88
CA ALA A 145 7.13 5.53 16.01
C ALA A 145 7.67 4.12 15.83
N TYR A 146 7.78 3.35 16.91
CA TYR A 146 8.11 1.93 16.82
C TYR A 146 7.06 1.14 16.01
N GLN A 147 5.77 1.38 16.24
CA GLN A 147 4.69 0.64 15.57
C GLN A 147 4.64 0.90 14.06
N PHE A 148 4.65 2.16 13.62
CA PHE A 148 4.59 2.43 12.18
C PHE A 148 5.84 1.94 11.46
N SER A 149 7.02 2.07 12.08
CA SER A 149 8.27 1.66 11.46
C SER A 149 8.40 0.14 11.37
N ALA A 150 7.95 -0.60 12.38
CA ALA A 150 7.85 -2.05 12.33
C ALA A 150 6.88 -2.51 11.23
N LEU A 151 5.71 -1.85 11.10
CA LEU A 151 4.76 -2.17 10.01
C LEU A 151 5.35 -1.90 8.62
N ILE A 152 6.07 -0.78 8.44
CA ILE A 152 6.76 -0.50 7.18
C ILE A 152 7.89 -1.49 6.92
N ALA A 153 8.63 -1.91 7.95
CA ALA A 153 9.65 -2.96 7.80
C ALA A 153 9.04 -4.31 7.42
N ILE A 154 7.86 -4.66 7.96
CA ILE A 154 7.10 -5.85 7.55
C ILE A 154 6.67 -5.71 6.09
N ALA A 155 6.24 -4.53 5.65
CA ALA A 155 6.00 -4.28 4.23
C ALA A 155 7.29 -4.48 3.40
N GLY A 156 8.44 -4.04 3.93
CA GLY A 156 9.78 -4.25 3.38
C GLY A 156 10.18 -5.71 3.18
N ILE A 157 9.64 -6.62 4.01
CA ILE A 157 9.83 -8.07 3.83
C ILE A 157 9.16 -8.57 2.54
N PHE A 158 7.97 -8.03 2.21
CA PHE A 158 7.30 -8.37 0.96
C PHE A 158 7.88 -7.62 -0.23
N GLN A 159 8.21 -6.34 -0.04
CA GLN A 159 8.71 -5.46 -1.08
C GLN A 159 9.71 -4.46 -0.49
N ILE A 160 11.01 -4.65 -0.74
CA ILE A 160 12.09 -3.85 -0.12
C ILE A 160 11.92 -2.33 -0.32
N HIS A 161 11.34 -1.93 -1.45
CA HIS A 161 11.05 -0.53 -1.78
C HIS A 161 10.14 0.16 -0.76
N ALA A 162 9.35 -0.59 0.01
CA ALA A 162 8.51 -0.03 1.05
C ALA A 162 9.31 0.71 2.14
N LEU A 163 10.60 0.38 2.31
CA LEU A 163 11.46 1.07 3.26
C LEU A 163 11.67 2.56 2.92
N LEU A 164 11.47 2.95 1.67
CA LEU A 164 11.49 4.35 1.24
C LEU A 164 10.37 5.19 1.88
N PHE A 165 9.32 4.55 2.39
CA PHE A 165 8.24 5.24 3.11
C PHE A 165 8.60 5.61 4.55
N VAL A 166 9.64 4.99 5.16
CA VAL A 166 10.08 5.34 6.53
C VAL A 166 10.37 6.84 6.70
N PRO A 167 11.23 7.48 5.87
CA PRO A 167 11.50 8.90 6.01
C PRO A 167 10.23 9.75 5.83
N LEU A 168 9.33 9.35 4.93
CA LEU A 168 8.06 10.05 4.73
C LEU A 168 7.17 10.01 5.98
N TRP A 169 7.13 8.88 6.69
CA TRP A 169 6.41 8.77 7.96
C TRP A 169 7.05 9.56 9.08
N LEU A 170 8.39 9.65 9.12
CA LEU A 170 9.09 10.49 10.08
C LEU A 170 8.82 11.98 9.84
N ILE A 171 8.72 12.41 8.56
CA ILE A 171 8.26 13.75 8.20
C ILE A 171 6.79 13.95 8.63
N GLY A 172 5.93 12.95 8.43
CA GLY A 172 4.55 13.00 8.94
C GLY A 172 4.49 13.18 10.47
N LEU A 173 5.34 12.46 11.21
CA LEU A 173 5.44 12.56 12.66
C LEU A 173 6.00 13.92 13.11
N SER A 174 6.97 14.47 12.37
CA SER A 174 7.53 15.80 12.65
C SER A 174 6.54 16.92 12.38
N ALA A 175 5.76 16.83 11.30
CA ALA A 175 4.69 17.77 10.96
C ALA A 175 3.59 17.82 12.04
N MET A 176 3.36 16.71 12.76
CA MET A 176 2.46 16.67 13.91
C MET A 176 3.08 17.25 15.20
N GLY A 177 4.31 17.75 15.16
CA GLY A 177 5.03 18.31 16.31
C GLY A 177 5.43 17.25 17.35
N ARG A 178 5.52 15.98 16.94
CA ARG A 178 5.75 14.85 17.85
C ARG A 178 7.13 14.19 17.70
N ILE A 179 7.99 14.69 16.82
CA ILE A 179 9.32 14.09 16.63
C ILE A 179 10.25 14.41 17.81
N ASN A 180 10.69 13.37 18.51
CA ASN A 180 11.69 13.43 19.57
C ASN A 180 12.81 12.45 19.27
N PHE A 181 14.00 12.66 19.83
CA PHE A 181 15.13 11.74 19.67
C PHE A 181 14.77 10.29 20.06
N ARG A 182 13.99 10.12 21.15
CA ARG A 182 13.49 8.80 21.58
C ARG A 182 12.58 8.15 20.53
N SER A 183 11.74 8.92 19.84
CA SER A 183 10.85 8.42 18.79
C SER A 183 11.62 8.04 17.52
N PHE A 184 12.65 8.82 17.18
CA PHE A 184 13.54 8.48 16.07
C PHE A 184 14.30 7.17 16.33
N ILE A 185 14.89 7.01 17.51
CA ILE A 185 15.54 5.75 17.92
C ILE A 185 14.53 4.59 17.92
N ALA A 186 13.33 4.81 18.46
CA ALA A 186 12.28 3.78 18.47
C ALA A 186 11.89 3.33 17.05
N SER A 187 11.89 4.25 16.08
CA SER A 187 11.68 3.92 14.65
C SER A 187 12.78 3.01 14.10
N ILE A 188 14.05 3.33 14.39
CA ILE A 188 15.18 2.50 13.98
C ILE A 188 15.09 1.09 14.59
N PHE A 189 14.76 0.99 15.88
CA PHE A 189 14.56 -0.31 16.54
C PHE A 189 13.42 -1.12 15.94
N GLY A 190 12.33 -0.48 15.52
CA GLY A 190 11.22 -1.15 14.82
C GLY A 190 11.68 -1.81 13.53
N ILE A 191 12.54 -1.14 12.76
CA ILE A 191 13.10 -1.66 11.52
C ILE A 191 14.10 -2.79 11.78
N ILE A 192 15.06 -2.55 12.68
CA ILE A 192 16.10 -3.53 13.02
C ILE A 192 15.48 -4.84 13.50
N LEU A 193 14.47 -4.77 14.38
CA LEU A 193 13.87 -5.98 14.94
C LEU A 193 13.22 -6.86 13.87
N VAL A 194 12.51 -6.26 12.92
CA VAL A 194 11.85 -7.00 11.84
C VAL A 194 12.87 -7.65 10.90
N PHE A 195 13.89 -6.90 10.48
CA PHE A 195 14.95 -7.46 9.64
C PHE A 195 15.87 -8.43 10.38
N TRP A 196 16.02 -8.31 11.70
CA TRP A 196 16.74 -9.28 12.52
C TRP A 196 16.04 -10.63 12.48
N ILE A 197 14.71 -10.65 12.61
CA ILE A 197 13.92 -11.89 12.49
C ILE A 197 14.09 -12.50 11.09
N ALA A 198 14.01 -11.67 10.04
CA ALA A 198 14.25 -12.14 8.66
C ALA A 198 15.67 -12.68 8.48
N PHE A 199 16.69 -11.98 9.01
CA PHE A 199 18.08 -12.41 8.97
C PHE A 199 18.27 -13.77 9.65
N VAL A 200 17.72 -13.95 10.85
CA VAL A 200 17.74 -15.22 11.58
C VAL A 200 17.12 -16.35 10.74
N PHE A 201 15.98 -16.10 10.09
CA PHE A 201 15.34 -17.09 9.21
C PHE A 201 16.25 -17.54 8.06
N TYR A 202 16.95 -16.61 7.39
CA TYR A 202 17.88 -16.96 6.30
C TYR A 202 19.18 -17.62 6.76
N VAL A 203 19.68 -17.26 7.95
CA VAL A 203 20.86 -17.91 8.55
C VAL A 203 20.55 -19.37 8.88
N PHE A 204 19.39 -19.65 9.49
CA PHE A 204 18.96 -21.03 9.77
C PHE A 204 18.61 -21.82 8.49
N GLY A 205 18.18 -21.12 7.44
CA GLY A 205 17.94 -21.72 6.12
C GLY A 205 19.19 -21.88 5.23
N ASP A 206 20.39 -21.62 5.76
CA ASP A 206 21.68 -21.70 5.07
C ASP A 206 21.75 -20.91 3.73
N ASN A 207 20.97 -19.82 3.62
CA ASN A 207 20.86 -19.01 2.41
C ASN A 207 21.11 -17.53 2.71
N ILE A 208 22.32 -17.20 3.15
CA ILE A 208 22.71 -15.81 3.45
C ILE A 208 22.65 -14.93 2.19
N SER A 209 22.92 -15.50 1.00
CA SER A 209 22.80 -14.80 -0.28
C SER A 209 21.40 -14.24 -0.54
N GLY A 210 20.35 -15.02 -0.22
CA GLY A 210 18.96 -14.62 -0.41
C GLY A 210 18.53 -13.46 0.49
N PHE A 211 19.20 -13.25 1.63
CA PHE A 211 18.96 -12.07 2.46
C PHE A 211 19.54 -10.80 1.83
N ILE A 212 20.67 -10.89 1.12
CA ILE A 212 21.36 -9.71 0.55
C ILE A 212 20.72 -9.27 -0.76
N GLU A 213 20.14 -10.20 -1.53
CA GLU A 213 19.59 -9.95 -2.86
C GLU A 213 18.54 -8.82 -2.91
N PRO A 214 17.51 -8.77 -2.03
CA PRO A 214 16.56 -7.66 -2.02
C PRO A 214 17.20 -6.29 -1.76
N PHE A 215 18.23 -6.23 -0.91
CA PHE A 215 18.94 -4.97 -0.65
C PHE A 215 19.73 -4.46 -1.87
N LYS A 216 20.19 -5.36 -2.75
CA LYS A 216 20.78 -4.95 -4.03
C LYS A 216 19.75 -4.26 -4.92
N GLY A 217 18.51 -4.78 -4.97
CA GLY A 217 17.40 -4.14 -5.69
C GLY A 217 17.10 -2.72 -5.19
N LEU A 218 17.20 -2.49 -3.87
CA LEU A 218 17.09 -1.14 -3.30
C LEU A 218 18.26 -0.24 -3.72
N ALA A 219 19.48 -0.77 -3.76
CA ALA A 219 20.68 -0.01 -4.15
C ALA A 219 20.67 0.38 -5.65
N GLU A 220 20.05 -0.42 -6.51
CA GLU A 220 19.91 -0.10 -7.94
C GLU A 220 19.13 1.20 -8.19
N ILE A 221 18.15 1.52 -7.34
CA ILE A 221 17.38 2.78 -7.43
C ILE A 221 18.30 3.99 -7.26
N TYR A 222 19.29 3.88 -6.38
CA TYR A 222 20.24 4.95 -6.07
C TYR A 222 21.44 4.97 -7.02
N ASN A 223 21.48 4.07 -8.00
CA ASN A 223 22.58 4.02 -8.95
C ASN A 223 22.40 5.05 -10.07
N PHE A 224 22.64 6.33 -9.75
CA PHE A 224 22.59 7.46 -10.69
C PHE A 224 23.60 7.39 -11.85
N THR A 225 24.51 6.40 -11.85
CA THR A 225 25.47 6.21 -12.94
C THR A 225 24.87 5.55 -14.17
N ARG A 226 23.70 4.91 -14.03
CA ARG A 226 22.93 4.41 -15.17
C ARG A 226 21.99 5.53 -15.62
N THR A 227 22.40 6.28 -16.65
CA THR A 227 21.47 7.21 -17.30
C THR A 227 20.26 6.41 -17.76
N PRO A 228 19.04 6.74 -17.28
CA PRO A 228 17.88 6.06 -17.80
C PRO A 228 17.80 6.41 -19.29
N GLY A 229 17.70 5.40 -20.14
CA GLY A 229 17.63 5.52 -21.61
C GLY A 229 16.32 6.15 -22.08
N PHE A 230 15.82 7.17 -21.39
CA PHE A 230 14.66 7.94 -21.78
C PHE A 230 14.98 8.73 -23.04
N SER A 231 14.08 8.67 -24.00
CA SER A 231 14.19 9.47 -25.22
C SER A 231 14.06 10.96 -24.89
N VAL A 232 14.64 11.84 -25.72
CA VAL A 232 14.56 13.30 -25.56
C VAL A 232 13.12 13.82 -25.30
N PRO A 233 12.07 13.28 -25.95
CA PRO A 233 10.69 13.65 -25.65
C PRO A 233 10.23 13.30 -24.22
N GLN A 234 10.68 12.16 -23.67
CA GLN A 234 10.33 11.73 -22.31
C GLN A 234 10.98 12.62 -21.25
N TRP A 235 12.22 13.05 -21.48
CA TRP A 235 12.86 14.07 -20.65
C TRP A 235 12.14 15.41 -20.70
N GLY A 236 11.67 15.82 -21.88
CA GLY A 236 10.84 17.01 -22.04
C GLY A 236 9.55 16.94 -21.23
N PHE A 237 8.88 15.78 -21.25
CA PHE A 237 7.64 15.56 -20.48
C PHE A 237 7.86 15.57 -18.96
N ILE A 238 8.97 14.98 -18.48
CA ILE A 238 9.33 15.02 -17.06
C ILE A 238 9.64 16.46 -16.62
N GLY A 239 10.35 17.22 -17.46
CA GLY A 239 10.66 18.62 -17.21
C GLY A 239 9.41 19.51 -17.13
N THR A 240 8.44 19.32 -18.03
CA THR A 240 7.19 20.08 -17.99
C THR A 240 6.31 19.71 -16.80
N MET A 241 6.27 18.43 -16.41
CA MET A 241 5.57 17.98 -15.20
C MET A 241 6.18 18.57 -13.92
N LEU A 242 7.51 18.61 -13.81
CA LEU A 242 8.19 19.24 -12.67
C LEU A 242 7.96 20.75 -12.61
N LEU A 243 7.98 21.44 -13.75
CA LEU A 243 7.64 22.86 -13.81
C LEU A 243 6.19 23.11 -13.40
N PHE A 244 5.25 22.28 -13.85
CA PHE A 244 3.85 22.40 -13.48
C PHE A 244 3.62 22.20 -11.97
N LEU A 245 4.29 21.19 -11.39
CA LEU A 245 4.31 20.96 -9.93
C LEU A 245 4.93 22.13 -9.18
N PHE A 246 6.05 22.67 -9.66
CA PHE A 246 6.70 23.84 -9.05
C PHE A 246 5.76 25.06 -9.07
N PHE A 247 5.12 25.34 -10.22
CA PHE A 247 4.15 26.43 -10.33
C PHE A 247 2.98 26.26 -9.37
N ILE A 248 2.43 25.05 -9.22
CA ILE A 248 1.35 24.77 -8.25
C ILE A 248 1.83 25.04 -6.82
N ILE A 249 3.02 24.60 -6.45
CA ILE A 249 3.56 24.78 -5.09
C ILE A 249 3.87 26.25 -4.79
N THR A 250 4.27 27.04 -5.79
CA THR A 250 4.55 28.49 -5.62
C THR A 250 3.32 29.39 -5.76
N ALA A 251 2.20 28.86 -6.25
CA ALA A 251 0.96 29.61 -6.43
C ALA A 251 0.04 29.58 -5.19
N ASP A 252 0.35 28.75 -4.19
CA ASP A 252 -0.20 28.78 -2.83
C ASP A 252 0.69 29.63 -1.89
#